data_AF-A0A1F3SFZ8-F1
#
_entry.id   AF-A0A1F3SFZ8-F1
#
_cell.length_a   1.000
_cell.length_b   1.000
_cell.length_c   1.000
_cell.angle_alpha   90.00
_cell.angle_beta   90.00
_cell.angle_gamma   90.00
#
_symmetry.space_group_name_H-M   'P 1'
#
loop_
_entity.id
_entity.type
_entity.pdbx_description
1 polymer ?
#
loop_
_entity_poly.entity_id
_entity_poly.type
_entity_poly.pdbx_seq_one_letter_code
_entity_poly.pdbx_strand_id
1 'polypeptide(L)'
;MKAMILAMGFLLASMMCGPVEAAPEWPDKVKPYIEKVRPHMLKYLGDETTVMLLGPAPVAKMALPPIPKLVDDAKSTEVYSRKEDLSQFKIKPEEYQKYNLAFIDEVIVETRGMKANDNDLAKWMNTMEQGASREGIYRAMVLDATYAGLENYDAAVTERSSAFALSFLEKFINQTLKKEAIDKLNFYTLKRVITEKALEVIDAYYSNPQDLYRWYAVLSSDFAEQYPTIWNNELRKDPSAERHMQWAGSVPSQFLKSEVIIKIHKIFNHLNIK
;
A
#
# COMPACT_ATOMS: atom_id res chain seq x y z
N MET A 1 32.61 23.88 2.17
CA MET A 1 32.40 25.35 2.32
C MET A 1 31.88 26.00 1.02
N LYS A 2 32.59 25.91 -0.12
CA LYS A 2 32.13 26.49 -1.40
C LYS A 2 30.74 26.02 -1.89
N ALA A 3 30.42 24.73 -1.74
CA ALA A 3 29.09 24.19 -2.13
C ALA A 3 27.94 24.66 -1.21
N MET A 4 28.22 24.90 0.07
CA MET A 4 27.25 25.40 1.04
C MET A 4 26.94 26.89 0.84
N ILE A 5 27.95 27.67 0.47
CA ILE A 5 27.79 29.07 0.05
C ILE A 5 26.96 29.13 -1.25
N LEU A 6 27.17 28.20 -2.19
CA LEU A 6 26.37 28.10 -3.41
C LEU A 6 24.91 27.77 -3.11
N ALA A 7 24.64 26.82 -2.21
CA ALA A 7 23.30 26.43 -1.81
C ALA A 7 22.55 27.56 -1.08
N MET A 8 23.22 28.30 -0.18
CA MET A 8 22.63 29.47 0.48
C MET A 8 22.41 30.63 -0.50
N GLY A 9 23.30 30.83 -1.46
CA GLY A 9 23.13 31.83 -2.52
C GLY A 9 21.94 31.54 -3.43
N PHE A 10 21.70 30.26 -3.76
CA PHE A 10 20.53 29.84 -4.55
C PHE A 10 19.22 30.00 -3.78
N LEU A 11 19.21 29.66 -2.48
CA LEU A 11 18.07 29.85 -1.57
C LEU A 11 17.65 31.32 -1.43
N LEU A 12 18.63 32.24 -1.38
CA LEU A 12 18.37 33.68 -1.35
C LEU A 12 17.84 34.21 -2.70
N ALA A 13 18.31 33.63 -3.81
CA ALA A 13 17.85 34.02 -5.15
C ALA A 13 16.42 33.52 -5.45
N SER A 14 16.05 32.31 -5.01
CA SER A 14 14.71 31.76 -5.23
C SER A 14 13.63 32.47 -4.39
N MET A 15 14.01 33.11 -3.28
CA MET A 15 13.08 33.90 -2.45
C MET A 15 12.71 35.26 -3.06
N MET A 16 13.37 35.71 -4.14
CA MET A 16 13.16 37.03 -4.74
C MET A 16 12.43 37.04 -6.09
N CYS A 17 12.01 35.89 -6.64
CA CYS A 17 11.36 35.83 -7.96
C CYS A 17 10.08 34.98 -7.97
N GLY A 18 8.91 35.64 -7.87
CA GLY A 18 7.62 35.21 -8.44
C GLY A 18 7.06 33.82 -8.07
N PRO A 19 5.84 33.47 -8.53
CA PRO A 19 5.27 32.14 -8.27
C PRO A 19 6.03 31.09 -9.08
N VAL A 20 6.67 30.16 -8.38
CA VAL A 20 7.53 29.11 -8.94
C VAL A 20 6.68 27.89 -9.30
N GLU A 21 6.47 27.66 -10.60
CA GLU A 21 5.69 26.53 -11.14
C GLU A 21 6.49 25.23 -11.37
N ALA A 22 7.76 25.15 -10.93
CA ALA A 22 8.53 23.90 -11.02
C ALA A 22 9.50 23.74 -9.85
N ALA A 23 9.54 22.55 -9.25
CA ALA A 23 10.48 22.23 -8.18
C ALA A 23 11.93 22.46 -8.65
N PRO A 24 12.79 23.12 -7.85
CA PRO A 24 14.15 23.42 -8.25
C PRO A 24 14.98 22.14 -8.42
N GLU A 25 15.52 21.91 -9.62
CA GLU A 25 16.48 20.82 -9.86
C GLU A 25 17.86 21.18 -9.31
N TRP A 26 18.24 20.53 -8.21
CA TRP A 26 19.52 20.74 -7.56
C TRP A 26 20.64 19.91 -8.21
N PRO A 27 21.85 20.48 -8.41
CA PRO A 27 23.00 19.71 -8.90
C PRO A 27 23.34 18.53 -7.98
N ASP A 28 23.75 17.38 -8.55
CA ASP A 28 24.00 16.14 -7.80
C ASP A 28 25.00 16.29 -6.64
N LYS A 29 25.96 17.21 -6.77
CA LYS A 29 26.96 17.51 -5.73
C LYS A 29 26.37 18.22 -4.49
N VAL A 30 25.17 18.79 -4.61
CA VAL A 30 24.50 19.59 -3.57
C VAL A 30 23.43 18.77 -2.85
N LYS A 31 22.82 17.77 -3.52
CA LYS A 31 21.80 16.88 -2.94
C LYS A 31 22.14 16.32 -1.55
N PRO A 32 23.36 15.80 -1.27
CA PRO A 32 23.70 15.26 0.05
C PRO A 32 23.70 16.30 1.19
N TYR A 33 23.88 17.59 0.86
CA TYR A 33 23.84 18.67 1.84
C TYR A 33 22.42 19.13 2.09
N ILE A 34 21.59 19.19 1.05
CA ILE A 34 20.16 19.47 1.14
C ILE A 34 19.48 18.48 2.08
N GLU A 35 19.79 17.19 1.94
CA GLU A 35 19.21 16.15 2.80
C GLU A 35 19.65 16.25 4.27
N LYS A 36 20.81 16.84 4.57
CA LYS A 36 21.22 17.11 5.96
C LYS A 36 20.47 18.30 6.57
N VAL A 37 20.02 19.24 5.75
CA VAL A 37 19.34 20.47 6.21
C VAL A 37 17.82 20.29 6.23
N ARG A 38 17.28 19.38 5.40
CA ARG A 38 15.85 19.08 5.29
C ARG A 38 15.16 18.81 6.64
N PRO A 39 15.70 18.00 7.59
CA PRO A 39 15.05 17.78 8.89
C PRO A 39 14.91 19.06 9.72
N HIS A 40 15.88 19.97 9.61
CA HIS A 40 15.82 21.26 10.28
C HIS A 40 14.80 22.18 9.60
N MET A 41 14.75 22.20 8.27
CA MET A 41 13.74 22.98 7.55
C MET A 41 12.32 22.48 7.81
N LEU A 42 12.08 21.16 7.82
CA LEU A 42 10.79 20.59 8.21
C LEU A 42 10.38 21.02 9.62
N LYS A 43 11.31 21.03 10.57
CA LYS A 43 11.06 21.44 11.95
C LYS A 43 10.71 22.92 12.12
N TYR A 44 11.29 23.81 11.33
CA TYR A 44 11.16 25.26 11.52
C TYR A 44 10.28 25.98 10.50
N LEU A 45 10.16 25.45 9.27
CA LEU A 45 9.47 26.08 8.15
C LEU A 45 8.21 25.33 7.70
N GLY A 46 7.99 24.12 8.22
CA GLY A 46 6.86 23.27 7.84
C GLY A 46 7.05 22.58 6.49
N ASP A 47 6.14 21.65 6.20
CA ASP A 47 6.24 20.74 5.06
C ASP A 47 6.10 21.48 3.72
N GLU A 48 5.07 22.32 3.56
CA GLU A 48 4.81 23.09 2.33
C GLU A 48 6.00 23.97 1.93
N THR A 49 6.53 24.77 2.86
CA THR A 49 7.66 25.67 2.58
C THR A 49 8.95 24.90 2.28
N THR A 50 9.15 23.75 2.95
CA THR A 50 10.33 22.91 2.73
C THR A 50 10.28 22.25 1.35
N VAL A 51 9.11 21.76 0.92
CA VAL A 51 8.91 21.17 -0.41
C VAL A 51 9.05 22.24 -1.49
N MET A 52 8.52 23.44 -1.27
CA MET A 52 8.67 24.58 -2.19
C MET A 52 10.15 24.97 -2.40
N LEU A 53 10.95 24.98 -1.33
CA LEU A 53 12.35 25.42 -1.39
C LEU A 53 13.31 24.31 -1.81
N LEU A 54 13.17 23.10 -1.31
CA LEU A 54 14.13 22.00 -1.51
C LEU A 54 13.68 20.99 -2.57
N GLY A 55 12.47 21.13 -3.10
CA GLY A 55 11.81 20.07 -3.84
C GLY A 55 11.37 18.91 -2.92
N PRO A 56 10.63 17.93 -3.46
CA PRO A 56 10.24 16.74 -2.71
C PRO A 56 11.49 16.00 -2.20
N ALA A 57 11.38 15.37 -1.04
CA ALA A 57 12.47 14.58 -0.50
C ALA A 57 12.85 13.48 -1.51
N PRO A 58 14.16 13.27 -1.80
CA PRO A 58 14.60 12.15 -2.60
C PRO A 58 14.16 10.88 -1.89
N VAL A 59 13.27 10.14 -2.54
CA VAL A 59 12.79 8.85 -2.03
C VAL A 59 13.98 7.91 -2.02
N ALA A 60 14.48 7.59 -0.82
CA ALA A 60 15.49 6.57 -0.67
C ALA A 60 14.89 5.25 -1.17
N LYS A 61 15.38 4.76 -2.32
CA LYS A 61 14.91 3.51 -2.91
C LYS A 61 15.34 2.36 -2.01
N MET A 62 14.41 1.89 -1.19
CA MET A 62 14.57 0.68 -0.40
C MET A 62 14.64 -0.52 -1.34
N ALA A 63 15.61 -1.41 -1.13
CA ALA A 63 15.70 -2.63 -1.93
C ALA A 63 14.58 -3.60 -1.52
N LEU A 64 13.97 -4.24 -2.52
CA LEU A 64 13.01 -5.32 -2.28
C LEU A 64 13.76 -6.49 -1.61
N PRO A 65 13.23 -7.07 -0.52
CA PRO A 65 13.81 -8.25 0.09
C PRO A 65 13.68 -9.48 -0.84
N PRO A 66 14.44 -10.56 -0.58
CA PRO A 66 14.27 -11.81 -1.32
C PRO A 66 12.84 -12.33 -1.24
N ILE A 67 12.20 -12.56 -2.39
CA ILE A 67 10.82 -13.05 -2.46
C ILE A 67 10.80 -14.52 -2.00
N PRO A 68 9.95 -14.89 -1.02
CA PRO A 68 9.93 -16.22 -0.47
C PRO A 68 9.37 -17.19 -1.50
N LYS A 69 9.79 -18.46 -1.40
CA LYS A 69 9.16 -19.52 -2.18
C LYS A 69 7.79 -19.78 -1.60
N LEU A 70 6.75 -19.53 -2.40
CA LEU A 70 5.38 -19.91 -2.06
C LEU A 70 5.30 -21.43 -2.10
N VAL A 71 5.19 -22.06 -0.93
CA VAL A 71 5.00 -23.51 -0.81
C VAL A 71 3.49 -23.75 -0.78
N ASP A 72 2.94 -24.25 -1.88
CA ASP A 72 1.56 -24.74 -1.97
C ASP A 72 1.43 -26.08 -1.22
N ASP A 73 1.38 -26.04 0.11
CA ASP A 73 0.85 -27.17 0.87
C ASP A 73 -0.60 -26.87 1.28
N ALA A 74 -1.54 -27.30 0.44
CA ALA A 74 -2.98 -27.17 0.65
C ALA A 74 -3.48 -27.85 1.94
N LYS A 75 -2.63 -28.63 2.63
CA LYS A 75 -2.94 -29.31 3.90
C LYS A 75 -2.29 -28.65 5.12
N SER A 76 -1.45 -27.63 4.94
CA SER A 76 -0.78 -26.98 6.06
C SER A 76 -1.75 -26.07 6.84
N THR A 77 -2.06 -26.45 8.07
CA THR A 77 -2.82 -25.63 9.03
C THR A 77 -1.93 -24.75 9.89
N GLU A 78 -0.61 -24.77 9.65
CA GLU A 78 0.36 -24.03 10.46
C GLU A 78 0.08 -22.53 10.46
N VAL A 79 -0.36 -21.98 9.32
CA VAL A 79 -0.68 -20.55 9.18
C VAL A 79 -1.81 -20.13 10.14
N TYR A 80 -2.81 -21.00 10.33
CA TYR A 80 -3.95 -20.74 11.22
C TYR A 80 -3.64 -20.97 12.70
N SER A 81 -2.57 -21.69 12.99
CA SER A 81 -2.14 -22.02 14.36
C SER A 81 -1.26 -20.93 14.98
N ARG A 82 -0.74 -20.01 14.16
CA ARG A 82 0.21 -18.96 14.55
C ARG A 82 -0.53 -17.76 15.15
N LYS A 83 -0.50 -17.62 16.47
CA LYS A 83 -1.03 -16.45 17.17
C LYS A 83 0.04 -15.36 17.21
N GLU A 84 -0.26 -14.21 16.61
CA GLU A 84 0.56 -13.01 16.76
C GLU A 84 0.40 -12.46 18.18
N ASP A 85 1.52 -12.14 18.83
CA ASP A 85 1.47 -11.47 20.13
C ASP A 85 1.04 -10.02 19.93
N LEU A 86 -0.20 -9.72 20.29
CA LEU A 86 -0.77 -8.38 20.15
C LEU A 86 -0.30 -7.43 21.27
N SER A 87 0.31 -7.94 22.35
CA SER A 87 0.71 -7.13 23.51
C SER A 87 1.83 -6.14 23.20
N GLN A 88 2.60 -6.39 22.14
CA GLN A 88 3.62 -5.47 21.65
C GLN A 88 3.03 -4.21 20.99
N PHE A 89 1.78 -4.28 20.53
CA PHE A 89 1.09 -3.16 19.87
C PHE A 89 0.19 -2.45 20.89
N LYS A 90 0.56 -1.23 21.26
CA LYS A 90 -0.18 -0.41 22.24
C LYS A 90 -1.44 0.23 21.60
N ILE A 91 -2.40 -0.59 21.18
CA ILE A 91 -3.67 -0.12 20.60
C ILE A 91 -4.78 -0.29 21.65
N LYS A 92 -5.53 0.78 21.93
CA LYS A 92 -6.67 0.69 22.87
C LYS A 92 -7.85 -0.06 22.23
N PRO A 93 -8.69 -0.77 23.00
CA PRO A 93 -9.84 -1.48 22.47
C PRO A 93 -10.78 -0.62 21.62
N GLU A 94 -11.03 0.63 22.02
CA GLU A 94 -11.92 1.55 21.31
C GLU A 94 -11.32 1.99 19.96
N GLU A 95 -10.01 2.21 19.93
CA GLU A 95 -9.28 2.52 18.69
C GLU A 95 -9.29 1.31 17.75
N TYR A 96 -9.10 0.11 18.29
CA TYR A 96 -9.15 -1.14 17.54
C TYR A 96 -10.51 -1.34 16.85
N GLN A 97 -11.61 -1.12 17.58
CA GLN A 97 -12.96 -1.16 17.02
C GLN A 97 -13.16 -0.14 15.91
N LYS A 98 -12.69 1.11 16.12
CA LYS A 98 -12.77 2.16 15.08
C LYS A 98 -12.00 1.76 13.82
N TYR A 99 -10.81 1.17 13.96
CA TYR A 99 -10.03 0.71 12.82
C TYR A 99 -10.68 -0.47 12.10
N ASN A 100 -11.34 -1.36 12.83
CA ASN A 100 -12.08 -2.47 12.23
C ASN A 100 -13.30 -2.00 11.45
N LEU A 101 -14.06 -1.05 12.00
CA LEU A 101 -15.20 -0.45 11.31
C LEU A 101 -14.74 0.25 10.02
N ALA A 102 -13.68 1.06 10.10
CA ALA A 102 -13.12 1.74 8.94
C ALA A 102 -12.63 0.74 7.87
N PHE A 103 -11.99 -0.35 8.28
CA PHE A 103 -11.59 -1.42 7.37
C PHE A 103 -12.79 -2.09 6.70
N ILE A 104 -13.84 -2.44 7.45
CA ILE A 104 -15.03 -3.10 6.91
C ILE A 104 -15.74 -2.20 5.89
N ASP A 105 -15.94 -0.93 6.24
CA ASP A 105 -16.56 0.03 5.32
C ASP A 105 -15.76 0.15 4.02
N GLU A 106 -14.45 0.35 4.14
CA GLU A 106 -13.57 0.50 2.98
C GLU A 106 -13.47 -0.79 2.15
N VAL A 107 -13.33 -1.96 2.79
CA VAL A 107 -13.19 -3.22 2.04
C VAL A 107 -14.48 -3.61 1.32
N ILE A 108 -15.66 -3.28 1.85
CA ILE A 108 -16.94 -3.46 1.13
C ILE A 108 -16.97 -2.59 -0.12
N VAL A 109 -16.66 -1.30 0.02
CA VAL A 109 -16.62 -0.36 -1.10
C VAL A 109 -15.63 -0.84 -2.16
N GLU A 110 -14.43 -1.22 -1.73
CA GLU A 110 -13.37 -1.57 -2.66
C GLU A 110 -13.55 -2.96 -3.28
N THR A 111 -14.19 -3.91 -2.61
CA THR A 111 -14.47 -5.24 -3.20
C THR A 111 -15.70 -5.22 -4.10
N ARG A 112 -16.79 -4.58 -3.66
CA ARG A 112 -18.11 -4.68 -4.30
C ARG A 112 -18.51 -3.46 -5.12
N GLY A 113 -17.82 -2.33 -4.98
CA GLY A 113 -18.16 -1.08 -5.67
C GLY A 113 -19.44 -0.42 -5.14
N MET A 114 -19.91 -0.80 -3.95
CA MET A 114 -21.10 -0.25 -3.32
C MET A 114 -20.80 0.22 -1.90
N LYS A 115 -21.48 1.29 -1.45
CA LYS A 115 -21.37 1.73 -0.06
C LYS A 115 -21.93 0.67 0.88
N ALA A 116 -21.25 0.45 1.99
CA ALA A 116 -21.76 -0.39 3.05
C ALA A 116 -23.04 0.22 3.63
N ASN A 117 -24.05 -0.62 3.87
CA ASN A 117 -25.21 -0.23 4.67
C ASN A 117 -25.02 -0.69 6.13
N ASP A 118 -25.85 -0.16 7.02
CA ASP A 118 -25.74 -0.44 8.46
C ASP A 118 -25.84 -1.95 8.78
N ASN A 119 -26.62 -2.71 8.02
CA ASN A 119 -26.75 -4.16 8.20
C ASN A 119 -25.46 -4.89 7.82
N ASP A 120 -24.82 -4.51 6.72
CA ASP A 120 -23.54 -5.09 6.30
C ASP A 120 -22.44 -4.76 7.32
N LEU A 121 -22.36 -3.50 7.76
CA LEU A 121 -21.40 -3.08 8.78
C LEU A 121 -21.59 -3.86 10.08
N ALA A 122 -22.83 -3.95 10.58
CA ALA A 122 -23.14 -4.70 11.80
C ALA A 122 -22.81 -6.19 11.67
N LYS A 123 -23.15 -6.83 10.54
CA LYS A 123 -22.86 -8.25 10.28
C LYS A 123 -21.35 -8.53 10.36
N TRP A 124 -20.54 -7.75 9.65
CA TRP A 124 -19.10 -8.00 9.60
C TRP A 124 -18.38 -7.58 10.89
N MET A 125 -18.85 -6.53 11.57
CA MET A 125 -18.35 -6.16 12.90
C MET A 125 -18.62 -7.27 13.92
N ASN A 126 -19.84 -7.83 13.96
CA ASN A 126 -20.16 -8.95 14.84
C ASN A 126 -19.27 -10.17 14.55
N THR A 127 -18.94 -10.40 13.27
CA THR A 127 -18.05 -11.50 12.85
C THR A 127 -16.60 -11.27 13.34
N MET A 128 -16.11 -10.03 13.29
CA MET A 128 -14.81 -9.67 13.86
C MET A 128 -14.78 -9.78 15.38
N GLU A 129 -15.85 -9.39 16.07
CA GLU A 129 -15.96 -9.52 17.53
C GLU A 129 -15.96 -11.00 17.98
N GLN A 130 -16.47 -11.90 17.12
CA GLN A 130 -16.39 -13.35 17.31
C GLN A 130 -15.00 -13.93 17.00
N GLY A 131 -14.02 -13.10 16.63
CA GLY A 131 -12.62 -13.50 16.44
C GLY A 131 -12.19 -13.70 14.99
N ALA A 132 -12.99 -13.30 14.00
CA ALA A 132 -12.54 -13.34 12.60
C ALA A 132 -11.41 -12.33 12.34
N SER A 133 -10.43 -12.75 11.54
CA SER A 133 -9.34 -11.89 11.11
C SER A 133 -9.78 -10.96 9.96
N ARG A 134 -9.02 -9.88 9.71
CA ARG A 134 -9.30 -8.95 8.60
C ARG A 134 -9.23 -9.65 7.24
N GLU A 135 -8.24 -10.51 7.07
CA GLU A 135 -8.14 -11.41 5.92
C GLU A 135 -9.32 -12.37 5.82
N GLY A 136 -9.74 -12.97 6.93
CA GLY A 136 -10.89 -13.89 6.95
C GLY A 136 -12.19 -13.20 6.51
N ILE A 137 -12.38 -11.96 6.95
CA ILE A 137 -13.49 -11.10 6.52
C ILE A 137 -13.41 -10.81 5.02
N TYR A 138 -12.24 -10.44 4.50
CA TYR A 138 -12.02 -10.25 3.06
C TYR A 138 -12.36 -11.52 2.26
N ARG A 139 -11.80 -12.67 2.65
CA ARG A 139 -12.05 -13.97 1.99
C ARG A 139 -13.53 -14.33 2.01
N ALA A 140 -14.19 -14.14 3.14
CA ALA A 140 -15.63 -14.37 3.24
C ALA A 140 -16.42 -13.46 2.29
N MET A 141 -16.00 -12.20 2.08
CA MET A 141 -16.65 -11.30 1.14
C MET A 141 -16.44 -11.70 -0.33
N VAL A 142 -15.24 -12.13 -0.72
CA VAL A 142 -14.91 -12.43 -2.12
C VAL A 142 -15.26 -13.86 -2.55
N LEU A 143 -15.65 -14.71 -1.60
CA LEU A 143 -16.10 -16.08 -1.84
C LEU A 143 -17.63 -16.25 -1.69
N ASP A 144 -18.35 -15.19 -1.30
CA ASP A 144 -19.80 -15.28 -1.16
C ASP A 144 -20.55 -15.17 -2.50
N ALA A 145 -21.87 -15.43 -2.43
CA ALA A 145 -22.74 -15.39 -3.60
C ALA A 145 -22.81 -14.01 -4.26
N THR A 146 -22.63 -12.92 -3.49
CA THR A 146 -22.63 -11.57 -4.04
C THR A 146 -21.41 -11.35 -4.93
N TYR A 147 -20.21 -11.71 -4.46
CA TYR A 147 -19.00 -11.58 -5.26
C TYR A 147 -18.96 -12.58 -6.42
N ALA A 148 -19.45 -13.80 -6.23
CA ALA A 148 -19.61 -14.77 -7.32
C ALA A 148 -20.52 -14.22 -8.44
N GLY A 149 -21.53 -13.41 -8.11
CA GLY A 149 -22.33 -12.69 -9.09
C GLY A 149 -21.51 -11.69 -9.92
N LEU A 150 -20.54 -11.00 -9.31
CA LEU A 150 -19.63 -10.08 -10.00
C LEU A 150 -18.65 -10.82 -10.93
N GLU A 151 -18.14 -11.98 -10.51
CA GLU A 151 -17.26 -12.81 -11.35
C GLU A 151 -17.98 -13.39 -12.58
N ASN A 152 -19.30 -13.60 -12.50
CA ASN A 152 -20.13 -14.04 -13.61
C ASN A 152 -20.64 -12.90 -14.51
N TYR A 153 -20.49 -11.65 -14.08
CA TYR A 153 -20.84 -10.49 -14.91
C TYR A 153 -19.82 -10.30 -16.03
N ASP A 154 -20.24 -9.82 -17.20
CA ASP A 154 -19.33 -9.57 -18.33
C ASP A 154 -18.48 -8.31 -18.08
N ALA A 155 -17.43 -8.46 -17.28
CA ALA A 155 -16.42 -7.45 -16.99
C ALA A 155 -15.06 -7.90 -17.52
N ALA A 156 -14.76 -7.52 -18.75
CA ALA A 156 -13.46 -7.77 -19.37
C ALA A 156 -12.33 -7.01 -18.66
N VAL A 157 -11.16 -7.63 -18.59
CA VAL A 157 -9.94 -6.99 -18.06
C VAL A 157 -9.44 -5.92 -19.03
N THR A 158 -9.20 -4.71 -18.52
CA THR A 158 -8.60 -3.62 -19.30
C THR A 158 -7.10 -3.85 -19.52
N GLU A 159 -6.53 -3.33 -20.61
CA GLU A 159 -5.08 -3.45 -20.87
C GLU A 159 -4.23 -2.90 -19.71
N ARG A 160 -4.67 -1.80 -19.09
CA ARG A 160 -4.05 -1.22 -17.91
C ARG A 160 -4.07 -2.18 -16.71
N SER A 161 -5.20 -2.86 -16.48
CA SER A 161 -5.32 -3.86 -15.42
C SER A 161 -4.44 -5.08 -15.66
N SER A 162 -4.35 -5.55 -16.91
CA SER A 162 -3.45 -6.65 -17.28
C SER A 162 -1.98 -6.27 -17.10
N ALA A 163 -1.58 -5.07 -17.53
CA ALA A 163 -0.22 -4.57 -17.38
C ALA A 163 0.17 -4.44 -15.90
N PHE A 164 -0.74 -3.89 -15.08
CA PHE A 164 -0.56 -3.84 -13.64
C PHE A 164 -0.38 -5.25 -13.05
N ALA A 165 -1.28 -6.19 -13.35
CA ALA A 165 -1.21 -7.55 -12.83
C ALA A 165 0.11 -8.25 -13.20
N LEU A 166 0.56 -8.13 -14.47
CA LEU A 166 1.84 -8.70 -14.92
C LEU A 166 3.03 -8.10 -14.17
N SER A 167 3.11 -6.76 -14.11
CA SER A 167 4.20 -6.08 -13.40
C SER A 167 4.22 -6.40 -11.91
N PHE A 168 3.05 -6.55 -11.29
CA PHE A 168 2.92 -6.92 -9.89
C PHE A 168 3.42 -8.34 -9.62
N LEU A 169 2.98 -9.31 -10.43
CA LEU A 169 3.38 -10.71 -10.29
C LEU A 169 4.88 -10.88 -10.49
N GLU A 170 5.45 -10.23 -11.50
CA GLU A 170 6.89 -10.30 -11.77
C GLU A 170 7.69 -9.65 -10.63
N LYS A 171 7.32 -8.43 -10.22
CA LYS A 171 8.11 -7.65 -9.26
C LYS A 171 7.96 -8.13 -7.82
N PHE A 172 6.76 -8.46 -7.35
CA PHE A 172 6.51 -8.70 -5.93
C PHE A 172 6.28 -10.17 -5.56
N ILE A 173 5.92 -10.99 -6.55
CA ILE A 173 5.59 -12.42 -6.36
C ILE A 173 6.62 -13.32 -7.05
N ASN A 174 7.48 -12.77 -7.91
CA ASN A 174 8.45 -13.51 -8.75
C ASN A 174 7.78 -14.58 -9.62
N GLN A 175 6.62 -14.25 -10.19
CA GLN A 175 5.86 -15.11 -11.09
C GLN A 175 5.71 -14.47 -12.46
N THR A 176 6.06 -15.22 -13.50
CA THR A 176 5.86 -14.80 -14.89
C THR A 176 4.63 -15.51 -15.45
N LEU A 177 3.63 -14.73 -15.84
CA LEU A 177 2.46 -15.23 -16.55
C LEU A 177 2.39 -14.67 -17.96
N LYS A 178 1.71 -15.40 -18.84
CA LYS A 178 1.41 -14.93 -20.19
C LYS A 178 0.22 -13.96 -20.15
N LYS A 179 0.31 -12.86 -20.88
CA LYS A 179 -0.76 -11.84 -20.94
C LYS A 179 -2.10 -12.45 -21.39
N GLU A 180 -2.06 -13.40 -22.31
CA GLU A 180 -3.26 -14.07 -22.83
C GLU A 180 -3.98 -14.90 -21.77
N ALA A 181 -3.29 -15.35 -20.71
CA ALA A 181 -3.93 -16.05 -19.61
C ALA A 181 -4.69 -15.08 -18.70
N ILE A 182 -4.15 -13.87 -18.50
CA ILE A 182 -4.77 -12.81 -17.69
C ILE A 182 -5.96 -12.19 -18.41
N ASP A 183 -5.81 -11.91 -19.71
CA ASP A 183 -6.86 -11.28 -20.52
C ASP A 183 -8.13 -12.15 -20.67
N LYS A 184 -8.00 -13.47 -20.44
CA LYS A 184 -9.14 -14.42 -20.44
C LYS A 184 -9.93 -14.44 -19.13
N LEU A 185 -9.40 -13.81 -18.08
CA LEU A 185 -10.08 -13.78 -16.79
C LEU A 185 -11.16 -12.70 -16.77
N ASN A 186 -12.11 -12.87 -15.87
CA ASN A 186 -12.99 -11.79 -15.45
C ASN A 186 -12.19 -10.78 -14.60
N PHE A 187 -12.52 -9.49 -14.72
CA PHE A 187 -11.89 -8.41 -13.94
C PHE A 187 -11.91 -8.66 -12.42
N TYR A 188 -13.05 -9.07 -11.86
CA TYR A 188 -13.21 -9.36 -10.43
C TYR A 188 -12.42 -10.61 -10.01
N THR A 189 -12.32 -11.61 -10.88
CA THR A 189 -11.49 -12.79 -10.65
C THR A 189 -10.01 -12.44 -10.64
N LEU A 190 -9.54 -11.65 -11.60
CA LEU A 190 -8.15 -11.19 -11.64
C LEU A 190 -7.79 -10.46 -10.34
N LYS A 191 -8.63 -9.52 -9.93
CA LYS A 191 -8.47 -8.73 -8.71
C LYS A 191 -8.34 -9.61 -7.45
N ARG A 192 -9.23 -10.59 -7.31
CA ARG A 192 -9.21 -11.57 -6.21
C ARG A 192 -7.93 -12.41 -6.24
N VAL A 193 -7.57 -12.98 -7.40
CA VAL A 193 -6.38 -13.84 -7.54
C VAL A 193 -5.10 -13.08 -7.20
N ILE A 194 -4.93 -11.86 -7.70
CA ILE A 194 -3.74 -11.04 -7.40
C ILE A 194 -3.66 -10.69 -5.92
N THR A 195 -4.80 -10.38 -5.30
CA THR A 195 -4.85 -10.08 -3.86
C THR A 195 -4.50 -11.32 -3.03
N GLU A 196 -5.06 -12.49 -3.34
CA GLU A 196 -4.70 -13.74 -2.66
C GLU A 196 -3.21 -14.07 -2.80
N LYS A 197 -2.61 -13.89 -3.98
CA LYS A 197 -1.17 -14.09 -4.17
C LYS A 197 -0.33 -13.13 -3.33
N ALA A 198 -0.78 -11.89 -3.15
CA ALA A 198 -0.11 -10.94 -2.24
C ALA A 198 -0.21 -11.40 -0.77
N LEU A 199 -1.35 -11.95 -0.35
CA LEU A 199 -1.55 -12.47 1.00
C LEU A 199 -0.68 -13.71 1.27
N GLU A 200 -0.54 -14.61 0.29
CA GLU A 200 0.37 -15.76 0.36
C GLU A 200 1.83 -15.31 0.59
N VAL A 201 2.28 -14.24 -0.07
CA VAL A 201 3.62 -13.68 0.15
C VAL A 201 3.76 -13.15 1.58
N ILE A 202 2.75 -12.44 2.09
CA ILE A 202 2.76 -11.97 3.47
C ILE A 202 2.90 -13.13 4.46
N ASP A 203 2.15 -14.21 4.24
CA ASP A 203 2.21 -15.42 5.07
C ASP A 203 3.57 -16.11 5.00
N ALA A 204 4.17 -16.15 3.81
CA ALA A 204 5.48 -16.75 3.62
C ALA A 204 6.61 -15.96 4.33
N TYR A 205 6.43 -14.66 4.57
CA TYR A 205 7.34 -13.85 5.37
C TYR A 205 7.08 -13.89 6.88
N TYR A 206 6.10 -14.65 7.38
CA TYR A 206 5.76 -14.65 8.80
C TYR A 206 6.96 -14.92 9.72
N SER A 207 7.88 -15.80 9.31
CA SER A 207 9.11 -16.12 10.05
C SER A 207 10.18 -15.03 9.98
N ASN A 208 10.06 -14.07 9.07
CA ASN A 208 11.00 -12.96 8.86
C ASN A 208 10.24 -11.61 8.80
N PRO A 209 9.73 -11.09 9.93
CA PRO A 209 8.91 -9.87 9.94
C PRO A 209 9.61 -8.64 9.34
N GLN A 210 10.94 -8.54 9.48
CA GLN A 210 11.69 -7.43 8.89
C GLN A 210 11.65 -7.42 7.36
N ASP A 211 11.65 -8.60 6.74
CA ASP A 211 11.51 -8.72 5.29
C ASP A 211 10.06 -8.43 4.88
N LEU A 212 9.07 -8.87 5.66
CA LEU A 212 7.68 -8.48 5.44
C LEU A 212 7.50 -6.96 5.42
N TYR A 213 8.07 -6.26 6.41
CA TYR A 213 7.96 -4.79 6.51
C TYR A 213 8.63 -4.09 5.33
N ARG A 214 9.81 -4.56 4.90
CA ARG A 214 10.49 -4.03 3.70
C ARG A 214 9.71 -4.31 2.43
N TRP A 215 9.16 -5.52 2.27
CA TRP A 215 8.36 -5.89 1.11
C TRP A 215 7.12 -4.98 1.00
N TYR A 216 6.39 -4.81 2.10
CA TYR A 216 5.25 -3.89 2.14
C TYR A 216 5.67 -2.45 1.86
N ALA A 217 6.80 -2.01 2.41
CA ALA A 217 7.29 -0.65 2.25
C ALA A 217 7.60 -0.29 0.80
N VAL A 218 8.30 -1.19 0.09
CA VAL A 218 8.59 -1.03 -1.34
C VAL A 218 7.30 -1.05 -2.16
N LEU A 219 6.42 -2.02 -1.91
CA LEU A 219 5.12 -2.11 -2.58
C LEU A 219 4.28 -0.83 -2.40
N SER A 220 4.22 -0.33 -1.17
CA SER A 220 3.43 0.85 -0.83
C SER A 220 4.00 2.14 -1.40
N SER A 221 5.33 2.28 -1.39
CA SER A 221 6.06 3.38 -2.02
C SER A 221 5.84 3.39 -3.53
N ASP A 222 6.00 2.25 -4.21
CA ASP A 222 5.76 2.14 -5.64
C ASP A 222 4.32 2.49 -6.02
N PHE A 223 3.34 2.05 -5.21
CA PHE A 223 1.92 2.36 -5.44
C PHE A 223 1.60 3.83 -5.20
N ALA A 224 2.23 4.48 -4.22
CA ALA A 224 2.10 5.91 -3.98
C ALA A 224 2.68 6.72 -5.16
N GLU A 225 3.84 6.32 -5.69
CA GLU A 225 4.49 6.98 -6.82
C GLU A 225 3.71 6.79 -8.14
N GLN A 226 3.21 5.58 -8.41
CA GLN A 226 2.54 5.27 -9.68
C GLN A 226 1.08 5.74 -9.73
N TYR A 227 0.40 5.80 -8.60
CA TYR A 227 -1.03 6.12 -8.53
C TYR A 227 -1.33 7.24 -7.51
N PRO A 228 -0.68 8.42 -7.58
CA PRO A 228 -0.79 9.44 -6.53
C PRO A 228 -2.20 9.98 -6.32
N THR A 229 -3.05 9.94 -7.35
CA THR A 229 -4.39 10.55 -7.35
C THR A 229 -5.48 9.68 -6.69
N ILE A 230 -5.21 8.40 -6.42
CA ILE A 230 -6.22 7.49 -5.87
C ILE A 230 -6.19 7.42 -4.34
N TRP A 231 -5.15 7.99 -3.73
CA TRP A 231 -4.91 7.93 -2.29
C TRP A 231 -5.45 9.19 -1.60
N ASN A 232 -6.38 9.00 -0.67
CA ASN A 232 -6.92 10.10 0.14
C ASN A 232 -6.22 10.24 1.50
N ASN A 233 -5.58 9.17 1.98
CA ASN A 233 -4.91 9.11 3.28
C ASN A 233 -3.43 9.52 3.17
N GLU A 234 -2.95 10.31 4.13
CA GLU A 234 -1.57 10.83 4.18
C GLU A 234 -0.49 9.74 4.19
N LEU A 235 -0.74 8.59 4.83
CA LEU A 235 0.17 7.46 4.76
C LEU A 235 0.24 6.89 3.34
N ARG A 236 -0.91 6.64 2.71
CA ARG A 236 -0.97 5.99 1.38
C ARG A 236 -0.44 6.87 0.26
N LYS A 237 -0.54 8.20 0.40
CA LYS A 237 0.02 9.19 -0.53
C LYS A 237 1.54 9.30 -0.45
N ASP A 238 2.13 8.96 0.69
CA ASP A 238 3.56 9.19 0.91
C ASP A 238 4.40 8.24 0.06
N PRO A 239 5.30 8.73 -0.82
CA PRO A 239 6.17 7.87 -1.61
C PRO A 239 7.34 7.28 -0.79
N SER A 240 7.54 7.66 0.48
CA SER A 240 8.64 7.22 1.33
C SER A 240 8.49 5.77 1.81
N ALA A 241 9.30 4.88 1.24
CA ALA A 241 9.40 3.48 1.71
C ALA A 241 9.76 3.41 3.21
N GLU A 242 10.62 4.29 3.71
CA GLU A 242 11.00 4.31 5.13
C GLU A 242 9.79 4.55 6.04
N ARG A 243 8.90 5.50 5.67
CA ARG A 243 7.68 5.77 6.43
C ARG A 243 6.75 4.57 6.43
N HIS A 244 6.59 3.90 5.29
CA HIS A 244 5.79 2.68 5.19
C HIS A 244 6.38 1.53 6.01
N MET A 245 7.71 1.38 6.05
CA MET A 245 8.39 0.36 6.85
C MET A 245 8.19 0.59 8.35
N GLN A 246 8.37 1.84 8.80
CA GLN A 246 8.15 2.23 10.19
C GLN A 246 6.70 1.99 10.61
N TRP A 247 5.74 2.35 9.73
CA TRP A 247 4.33 2.08 9.98
C TRP A 247 4.06 0.57 10.07
N ALA A 248 4.57 -0.22 9.12
CA ALA A 248 4.38 -1.68 9.09
C ALA A 248 4.91 -2.37 10.36
N GLY A 249 6.04 -1.92 10.90
CA GLY A 249 6.58 -2.42 12.16
C GLY A 249 5.82 -1.97 13.41
N SER A 250 4.90 -1.00 13.29
CA SER A 250 4.12 -0.44 14.40
C SER A 250 2.72 -1.03 14.53
N VAL A 251 2.30 -1.89 13.61
CA VAL A 251 0.95 -2.46 13.55
C VAL A 251 0.97 -3.98 13.45
N PRO A 252 -0.08 -4.69 13.91
CA PRO A 252 -0.20 -6.13 13.72
C PRO A 252 -0.22 -6.52 12.24
N SER A 253 0.24 -7.73 11.92
CA SER A 253 0.26 -8.28 10.56
C SER A 253 -1.10 -8.23 9.84
N GLN A 254 -2.21 -8.37 10.59
CA GLN A 254 -3.56 -8.25 10.03
C GLN A 254 -3.89 -6.86 9.51
N PHE A 255 -3.30 -5.79 10.09
CA PHE A 255 -3.43 -4.43 9.57
C PHE A 255 -2.66 -4.27 8.26
N LEU A 256 -1.49 -4.89 8.17
CA LEU A 256 -0.69 -4.94 6.94
C LEU A 256 -1.45 -5.62 5.81
N LYS A 257 -2.03 -6.80 6.09
CA LYS A 257 -2.87 -7.54 5.15
C LYS A 257 -4.07 -6.71 4.68
N SER A 258 -4.77 -6.04 5.60
CA SER A 258 -5.88 -5.16 5.21
C SER A 258 -5.45 -4.02 4.29
N GLU A 259 -4.30 -3.40 4.54
CA GLU A 259 -3.81 -2.32 3.67
C GLU A 259 -3.46 -2.83 2.27
N VAL A 260 -2.82 -4.01 2.17
CA VAL A 260 -2.50 -4.62 0.87
C VAL A 260 -3.77 -4.95 0.10
N ILE A 261 -4.77 -5.55 0.76
CA ILE A 261 -6.09 -5.81 0.17
C ILE A 261 -6.71 -4.53 -0.39
N ILE A 262 -6.81 -3.48 0.43
CA ILE A 262 -7.43 -2.21 0.04
C ILE A 262 -6.66 -1.56 -1.12
N LYS A 263 -5.32 -1.51 -1.04
CA LYS A 263 -4.49 -0.86 -2.07
C LYS A 263 -4.62 -1.55 -3.43
N ILE A 264 -4.51 -2.88 -3.46
CA ILE A 264 -4.67 -3.66 -4.69
C ILE A 264 -6.06 -3.45 -5.26
N HIS A 265 -7.10 -3.53 -4.42
CA HIS A 265 -8.47 -3.35 -4.87
C HIS A 265 -8.73 -1.95 -5.44
N LYS A 266 -8.24 -0.89 -4.77
CA LYS A 266 -8.33 0.50 -5.23
C LYS A 266 -7.65 0.73 -6.58
N ILE A 267 -6.43 0.19 -6.76
CA ILE A 267 -5.70 0.30 -8.01
C ILE A 267 -6.49 -0.36 -9.13
N PHE A 268 -6.94 -1.60 -8.96
CA PHE A 268 -7.77 -2.26 -9.98
C PHE A 268 -9.03 -1.46 -10.31
N ASN A 269 -9.75 -0.95 -9.30
CA ASN A 269 -10.93 -0.13 -9.50
C ASN A 269 -10.60 1.13 -10.33
N HIS A 270 -9.49 1.80 -10.04
CA HIS A 270 -9.04 2.96 -10.80
C HIS A 270 -8.69 2.61 -12.26
N LEU A 271 -7.97 1.51 -12.49
CA LEU A 271 -7.54 1.08 -13.82
C LEU A 271 -8.67 0.55 -14.71
N ASN A 272 -9.81 0.23 -14.11
CA ASN A 272 -11.02 -0.21 -14.80
C ASN A 272 -11.91 0.94 -15.29
N ILE A 273 -11.76 2.15 -14.72
CA ILE A 273 -12.52 3.33 -15.16
C ILE A 273 -11.99 3.77 -16.54
N LYS A 274 -12.84 3.75 -17.55
CA LYS A 274 -12.52 4.18 -18.92
C LYS A 274 -12.20 5.67 -18.97
#